data_AF-P58017-F1
#
_entry.id   AF-P58017-F1
#
_cell.length_a   1.000
_cell.length_b   1.000
_cell.length_c   1.000
_cell.angle_alpha   90.00
_cell.angle_beta   90.00
_cell.angle_gamma   90.00
#
_symmetry.space_group_name_H-M   'P 1'
#
loop_
_entity.id
_entity.type
_entity.pdbx_description
1 polymer ?
#
loop_
_entity_poly.entity_id
_entity_poly.type
_entity_poly.pdbx_seq_one_letter_code
_entity_poly.pdbx_strand_id
1 'polypeptide(L)'
;MSMPYDNEAKIKQAVILLQKIVNDTSVPRNIRRAATDAIRNLQDLGLSPAVRAANAIGILEDISQDPNMPTHARISIWNVVSILETVKD
;
A
#
# COMPACT_ATOMS: atom_id res chain seq x y z
N MET A 1 13.25 13.89 -11.95
CA MET A 1 12.71 12.68 -12.60
C MET A 1 13.05 11.51 -11.70
N SER A 2 12.08 10.84 -11.08
CA SER A 2 12.34 9.55 -10.41
C SER A 2 12.70 8.54 -11.50
N MET A 3 13.84 7.86 -11.37
CA MET A 3 14.22 6.84 -12.34
C MET A 3 13.25 5.65 -12.24
N PRO A 4 12.89 4.96 -13.34
CA PRO A 4 11.95 3.82 -13.29
C PRO A 4 12.35 2.72 -12.29
N TYR A 5 13.65 2.47 -12.15
CA TYR A 5 14.20 1.54 -11.15
C TYR A 5 13.88 1.93 -9.71
N ASP A 6 13.74 3.22 -9.43
CA ASP A 6 13.39 3.75 -8.11
C ASP A 6 11.92 3.46 -7.79
N ASN A 7 11.03 3.57 -8.78
CA ASN A 7 9.59 3.30 -8.60
C ASN A 7 9.32 1.83 -8.25
N GLU A 8 9.88 0.88 -9.00
CA GLU A 8 9.66 -0.54 -8.69
C GLU A 8 10.28 -0.96 -7.36
N ALA A 9 11.41 -0.35 -6.96
CA ALA A 9 11.98 -0.57 -5.64
C ALA A 9 11.06 -0.06 -4.52
N LYS A 10 10.51 1.14 -4.67
CA LYS A 10 9.52 1.73 -3.75
C LYS A 10 8.24 0.89 -3.67
N ILE A 11 7.69 0.49 -4.81
CA ILE A 11 6.51 -0.37 -4.89
C ILE A 11 6.79 -1.71 -4.20
N LYS A 12 7.94 -2.33 -4.46
CA LYS A 12 8.34 -3.58 -3.79
C LYS A 12 8.43 -3.42 -2.28
N GLN A 13 9.01 -2.31 -1.80
CA GLN A 13 9.08 -2.00 -0.37
C GLN A 13 7.67 -1.84 0.22
N ALA A 14 6.77 -1.11 -0.45
CA ALA A 14 5.38 -0.97 -0.06
C ALA A 14 4.67 -2.32 0.04
N VAL A 15 4.83 -3.19 -0.98
CA VAL A 15 4.26 -4.55 -0.99
C VAL A 15 4.75 -5.38 0.20
N ILE A 16 6.04 -5.33 0.54
CA ILE A 16 6.59 -6.06 1.69
C ILE A 16 5.95 -5.59 3.01
N LEU A 17 5.75 -4.29 3.19
CA LEU A 17 5.11 -3.73 4.38
C LEU A 17 3.62 -4.12 4.46
N LEU A 18 2.90 -4.04 3.33
CA LEU A 18 1.51 -4.47 3.26
C LEU A 18 1.36 -5.97 3.53
N GLN A 19 2.30 -6.80 3.06
CA GLN A 19 2.27 -8.24 3.31
C GLN A 19 2.39 -8.58 4.80
N LYS A 20 3.12 -7.76 5.59
CA LYS A 20 3.14 -7.91 7.05
C LYS A 20 1.76 -7.70 7.66
N ILE A 21 1.01 -6.70 7.18
CA ILE A 21 -0.38 -6.46 7.61
C ILE A 21 -1.29 -7.63 7.22
N VAL A 22 -1.17 -8.13 5.98
CA VAL A 22 -1.96 -9.27 5.50
C VAL A 22 -1.74 -10.53 6.34
N ASN A 23 -0.50 -10.75 6.80
CA ASN A 23 -0.12 -11.93 7.57
C ASN A 23 -0.31 -11.77 9.10
N ASP A 24 -0.64 -10.56 9.56
CA ASP A 24 -0.86 -10.28 10.98
C ASP A 24 -2.28 -10.71 11.38
N THR A 25 -2.39 -11.83 12.10
CA THR A 25 -3.69 -12.37 12.54
C THR A 25 -4.40 -11.50 13.57
N SER A 26 -3.69 -10.56 14.23
CA SER A 26 -4.28 -9.59 15.15
C SER A 26 -5.00 -8.43 14.44
N VAL A 27 -4.74 -8.24 13.14
CA VAL A 27 -5.38 -7.18 12.33
C VAL A 27 -6.73 -7.67 11.80
N PRO A 28 -7.84 -6.93 11.95
CA PRO A 28 -9.15 -7.33 11.44
C PRO A 28 -9.19 -7.68 9.95
N ARG A 29 -10.07 -8.63 9.58
CA ARG A 29 -10.13 -9.22 8.22
C ARG A 29 -10.33 -8.19 7.11
N ASN A 30 -11.16 -7.16 7.33
CA ASN A 30 -11.41 -6.10 6.36
C ASN A 30 -10.15 -5.27 6.07
N ILE A 31 -9.34 -4.98 7.09
CA ILE A 31 -8.08 -4.26 6.92
C ILE A 31 -7.05 -5.11 6.15
N ARG A 32 -6.94 -6.40 6.49
CA ARG A 32 -6.07 -7.33 5.74
C ARG A 32 -6.52 -7.48 4.28
N ARG A 33 -7.84 -7.46 4.03
CA ARG A 33 -8.40 -7.47 2.68
C ARG A 33 -8.02 -6.21 1.91
N ALA A 34 -8.18 -5.02 2.50
CA ALA A 34 -7.78 -3.77 1.87
C ALA A 34 -6.27 -3.75 1.55
N ALA A 35 -5.42 -4.23 2.46
CA ALA A 35 -3.99 -4.37 2.20
C ALA A 35 -3.70 -5.34 1.03
N THR A 36 -4.45 -6.44 0.92
CA THR A 36 -4.36 -7.39 -0.21
C THR A 36 -4.78 -6.73 -1.53
N ASP A 37 -5.85 -5.94 -1.52
CA ASP A 37 -6.35 -5.23 -2.70
C ASP A 37 -5.40 -4.10 -3.14
N ALA A 38 -4.76 -3.41 -2.19
CA ALA A 38 -3.68 -2.47 -2.47
C ALA A 38 -2.46 -3.17 -3.09
N ILE A 39 -2.04 -4.34 -2.58
CA ILE A 39 -0.95 -5.13 -3.19
C ILE A 39 -1.29 -5.51 -4.63
N ARG A 40 -2.53 -5.92 -4.92
CA ARG A 40 -2.97 -6.27 -6.28
C ARG A 40 -2.85 -5.08 -7.23
N ASN A 41 -3.32 -3.91 -6.83
CA ASN A 41 -3.17 -2.68 -7.62
C ASN A 41 -1.70 -2.31 -7.83
N LEU A 42 -0.87 -2.46 -6.80
CA LEU A 42 0.57 -2.26 -6.90
C LEU A 42 1.26 -3.27 -7.81
N GLN A 43 0.65 -4.39 -8.18
CA GLN A 43 1.24 -5.41 -9.04
C GLN A 43 0.60 -5.47 -10.44
N ASP A 44 -0.33 -4.57 -10.74
CA ASP A 44 -0.94 -4.48 -12.07
C ASP A 44 0.02 -3.83 -13.07
N LEU A 45 0.82 -4.66 -13.75
CA LEU A 45 1.80 -4.23 -14.74
C LEU A 45 1.16 -3.66 -16.03
N GLY A 46 -0.17 -3.72 -16.18
CA GLY A 46 -0.89 -3.03 -17.25
C GLY A 46 -1.01 -1.52 -17.04
N LEU A 47 -0.67 -1.03 -15.84
CA LEU A 47 -0.76 0.38 -15.44
C LEU A 47 0.62 0.98 -15.20
N SER A 48 0.73 2.30 -15.35
CA SER A 48 1.97 3.00 -14.99
C SER A 48 2.23 2.93 -13.49
N PRO A 49 3.50 3.01 -13.04
CA PRO A 49 3.82 3.04 -11.62
C PRO A 49 3.05 4.11 -10.84
N ALA A 50 2.86 5.32 -11.41
CA ALA A 50 2.10 6.37 -10.75
C ALA A 50 0.62 5.99 -10.59
N VAL A 51 -0.01 5.40 -11.60
CA VAL A 51 -1.42 4.97 -11.51
C VAL A 51 -1.59 3.83 -10.51
N ARG A 52 -0.67 2.85 -10.50
CA ARG A 52 -0.65 1.75 -9.50
C ARG A 52 -0.56 2.30 -8.09
N ALA A 53 0.35 3.24 -7.86
CA ALA A 53 0.54 3.91 -6.57
C ALA A 53 -0.71 4.69 -6.15
N ALA A 54 -1.30 5.50 -7.05
CA ALA A 54 -2.50 6.28 -6.77
C ALA A 54 -3.71 5.39 -6.39
N ASN A 55 -3.93 4.29 -7.14
CA ASN A 55 -4.99 3.34 -6.82
C ASN A 55 -4.80 2.70 -5.44
N ALA A 56 -3.56 2.30 -5.12
CA ALA A 56 -3.24 1.72 -3.83
C ALA A 56 -3.38 2.73 -2.69
N ILE A 57 -2.97 3.99 -2.88
CA ILE A 57 -3.15 5.08 -1.90
C ILE A 57 -4.64 5.25 -1.59
N GLY A 58 -5.51 5.37 -2.59
CA GLY A 58 -6.95 5.54 -2.35
C GLY A 58 -7.56 4.42 -1.49
N ILE A 59 -7.19 3.15 -1.76
CA ILE A 59 -7.62 2.01 -0.93
C ILE A 59 -7.13 2.14 0.52
N LEU A 60 -5.87 2.56 0.69
CA LEU A 60 -5.22 2.66 1.99
C LEU A 60 -5.72 3.85 2.81
N GLU A 61 -6.03 4.98 2.18
CA GLU A 61 -6.64 6.14 2.82
C GLU A 61 -8.05 5.82 3.30
N ASP A 62 -8.88 5.18 2.48
CA ASP A 62 -10.23 4.77 2.86
C ASP A 62 -10.21 3.82 4.07
N ILE A 63 -9.42 2.74 4.01
CA ILE A 63 -9.37 1.79 5.12
C ILE A 63 -8.73 2.40 6.37
N SER A 64 -7.86 3.39 6.23
CA SER A 64 -7.28 4.08 7.40
C SER A 64 -8.34 4.75 8.26
N GLN A 65 -9.53 5.05 7.74
CA GLN A 65 -10.62 5.61 8.53
C GLN A 65 -11.36 4.57 9.39
N ASP A 66 -11.02 3.28 9.28
CA ASP A 66 -11.70 2.22 10.03
C ASP A 66 -11.46 2.36 11.55
N PRO A 67 -12.53 2.39 12.37
CA PRO A 67 -12.42 2.56 13.81
C PRO A 67 -11.82 1.35 14.52
N ASN A 68 -11.88 0.16 13.93
CA ASN A 68 -11.31 -1.07 14.47
C ASN A 68 -9.84 -1.28 14.08
N MET A 69 -9.22 -0.32 13.37
CA MET A 69 -7.84 -0.47 12.94
C MET A 69 -6.85 -0.33 14.11
N PRO A 70 -6.02 -1.37 14.36
CA PRO A 70 -4.98 -1.29 15.36
C PRO A 70 -3.96 -0.19 15.05
N THR A 71 -3.43 0.46 16.09
CA THR A 71 -2.48 1.57 15.95
C THR A 71 -1.24 1.19 15.12
N HIS A 72 -0.69 -0.01 15.30
CA HIS A 72 0.48 -0.46 14.54
C HIS A 72 0.17 -0.66 13.06
N ALA A 73 -1.02 -1.15 12.71
CA ALA A 73 -1.47 -1.28 11.33
C ALA A 73 -1.65 0.09 10.69
N ARG A 74 -2.24 1.05 11.41
CA ARG A 74 -2.41 2.44 10.97
C ARG A 74 -1.06 3.12 10.66
N ILE A 75 -0.09 3.00 11.56
CA ILE A 75 1.28 3.52 11.34
C ILE A 75 1.92 2.85 10.12
N SER A 76 1.75 1.54 9.97
CA SER A 76 2.28 0.80 8.81
C SER A 76 1.66 1.28 7.50
N ILE A 77 0.35 1.54 7.48
CA ILE A 77 -0.36 2.09 6.32
C ILE A 77 0.15 3.49 6.00
N TRP A 78 0.28 4.37 6.99
CA TRP A 78 0.82 5.72 6.79
C TRP A 78 2.21 5.68 6.17
N ASN A 79 3.11 4.83 6.68
CA ASN A 79 4.45 4.64 6.09
C ASN A 79 4.38 4.17 4.62
N VAL A 80 3.46 3.27 4.30
CA VAL A 80 3.26 2.80 2.92
C VAL A 80 2.77 3.93 2.02
N VAL A 81 1.77 4.70 2.45
CA VAL A 81 1.25 5.85 1.70
C VAL A 81 2.37 6.85 1.41
N SER A 82 3.17 7.23 2.41
CA SER A 82 4.30 8.15 2.21
C SER A 82 5.36 7.64 1.23
N ILE A 83 5.58 6.32 1.15
CA ILE A 83 6.46 5.75 0.11
C ILE A 83 5.83 5.91 -1.27
N LEU A 84 4.55 5.55 -1.40
CA LEU A 84 3.82 5.54 -2.66
C LEU A 84 3.60 6.95 -3.23
N GLU A 85 3.44 7.98 -2.40
CA GLU A 85 3.34 9.39 -2.83
C GLU A 85 4.60 9.86 -3.61
N THR A 86 5.73 9.18 -3.42
CA THR A 86 6.98 9.48 -4.12
C THR A 86 7.13 8.74 -5.45
N VAL A 87 6.19 7.87 -5.82
CA VAL A 87 6.17 7.14 -7.08
C VAL A 87 5.53 8.02 -8.15
N LYS A 88 6.30 8.33 -9.21
CA LYS A 88 5.87 9.22 -10.30
C LYS A 88 6.39 8.70 -11.63
N ASP A 89 5.65 8.95 -12.71
CA ASP A 89 6.05 8.61 -14.07
C ASP A 89 7.18 9.51 -14.60
#